data_AF-A0A2K5DS06-F1
#
_entry.id   AF-A0A2K5DS06-F1
#
_cell.length_a   1.000
_cell.length_b   1.000
_cell.length_c   1.000
_cell.angle_alpha   90.00
_cell.angle_beta   90.00
_cell.angle_gamma   90.00
#
_symmetry.space_group_name_H-M   'P 1'
#
loop_
_entity.id
_entity.type
_entity.pdbx_description
1 polymer ?
#
loop_
_entity_poly.entity_id
_entity_poly.type
_entity_poly.pdbx_seq_one_letter_code
_entity_poly.pdbx_strand_id
1 'polypeptide(L)'
;MCVLRVFPLSCAVQQYAWGKMGSNSEVARLLASSDPLAQILWMGTHPRGDAKILDNRISQKTLGQWIAENQDSLGSKVKDTFNGNLPLLFKVLSVETALSIQAHPNKELAEKLHLQAPQHYPDANHKPEMGLCGFRPVEEIVTFLKKVPEFQVLIRDDAAVASALKSCFSHLMKSEKKVVVEQLNLLVKRISQQALLWGNEHSAFGVPVPKMGQKCPSCMMPQFLLYSYFTVSWG
;
A
#
# COMPACT_ATOMS: atom_id res chain seq x y z
N MET A 1 -40.85 -0.54 5.76
CA MET A 1 -40.03 0.41 4.97
C MET A 1 -38.88 0.86 5.85
N CYS A 2 -37.62 0.58 5.46
CA CYS A 2 -36.46 1.07 6.20
C CYS A 2 -36.37 2.57 5.97
N VAL A 3 -36.66 3.37 7.00
CA VAL A 3 -36.48 4.83 6.93
C VAL A 3 -34.99 5.07 6.65
N LEU A 4 -34.67 5.66 5.49
CA LEU A 4 -33.30 6.08 5.18
C LEU A 4 -32.85 7.04 6.28
N ARG A 5 -31.96 6.56 7.14
CA ARG A 5 -31.43 7.32 8.26
C ARG A 5 -29.99 7.67 7.95
N VAL A 6 -29.71 8.95 7.82
CA VAL A 6 -28.36 9.48 7.69
C VAL A 6 -27.95 10.02 9.05
N PHE A 7 -26.80 9.59 9.56
CA PHE A 7 -26.24 10.05 10.83
C PHE A 7 -24.72 10.21 10.73
N PRO A 8 -24.15 11.20 11.44
CA PRO A 8 -22.72 11.45 11.43
C PRO A 8 -21.94 10.38 12.19
N LEU A 9 -20.73 10.07 11.69
CA LEU A 9 -19.78 9.17 12.31
C LEU A 9 -18.53 9.92 12.78
N SER A 10 -18.01 9.53 13.94
CA SER A 10 -16.64 9.83 14.36
C SER A 10 -15.77 8.60 14.11
N CYS A 11 -14.85 8.74 13.16
CA CYS A 11 -14.07 7.64 12.61
C CYS A 11 -12.71 7.52 13.29
N ALA A 12 -12.15 6.30 13.31
CA ALA A 12 -10.91 6.04 14.02
C ALA A 12 -9.71 6.59 13.24
N VAL A 13 -8.77 7.20 13.96
CA VAL A 13 -7.53 7.74 13.41
C VAL A 13 -6.38 6.82 13.79
N GLN A 14 -5.56 6.47 12.81
CA GLN A 14 -4.35 5.68 13.04
C GLN A 14 -3.11 6.51 12.81
N GLN A 15 -2.09 6.28 13.64
CA GLN A 15 -0.85 7.02 13.66
C GLN A 15 0.28 6.16 13.06
N TYR A 16 0.86 6.61 11.96
CA TYR A 16 1.98 5.93 11.31
C TYR A 16 3.09 6.90 10.94
N ALA A 17 4.34 6.49 11.15
CA ALA A 17 5.52 7.34 10.94
C ALA A 17 5.78 7.75 9.47
N TRP A 18 5.01 7.23 8.52
CA TRP A 18 5.15 7.49 7.09
C TRP A 18 4.20 8.56 6.54
N GLY A 19 3.23 9.02 7.34
CA GLY A 19 2.21 9.93 6.83
C GLY A 19 2.58 11.41 6.95
N LYS A 20 1.78 12.27 6.30
CA LYS A 20 1.97 13.73 6.35
C LYS A 20 1.59 14.31 7.70
N MET A 21 2.33 15.30 8.18
CA MET A 21 2.10 15.87 9.51
C MET A 21 1.22 17.12 9.45
N GLY A 22 0.33 17.27 10.44
CA GLY A 22 -0.44 18.51 10.69
C GLY A 22 -1.29 18.94 9.50
N SER A 23 -1.29 20.23 9.18
CA SER A 23 -2.10 20.83 8.11
C SER A 23 -1.75 20.35 6.69
N ASN A 24 -0.59 19.72 6.50
CA ASN A 24 -0.23 19.06 5.24
C ASN A 24 -0.95 17.71 5.07
N SER A 25 -1.59 17.20 6.11
CA SER A 25 -2.32 15.93 6.07
C SER A 25 -3.76 16.12 5.66
N GLU A 26 -4.19 15.40 4.62
CA GLU A 26 -5.61 15.40 4.22
C GLU A 26 -6.50 14.84 5.32
N VAL A 27 -6.01 13.85 6.05
CA VAL A 27 -6.73 13.26 7.18
C VAL A 27 -6.93 14.28 8.30
N ALA A 28 -5.91 15.08 8.63
CA ALA A 28 -6.03 16.14 9.64
C ALA A 28 -7.05 17.22 9.19
N ARG A 29 -6.99 17.62 7.91
CA ARG A 29 -7.95 18.58 7.33
C ARG A 29 -9.39 18.06 7.41
N LEU A 30 -9.64 16.80 7.02
CA LEU A 30 -10.96 16.18 7.07
C LEU A 30 -11.54 16.11 8.49
N LEU A 31 -10.68 15.97 9.49
CA LEU A 31 -11.09 15.93 10.89
C LEU A 31 -11.31 17.32 11.49
N ALA A 32 -11.08 18.40 10.72
CA ALA A 32 -10.98 19.77 11.22
C ALA A 32 -10.07 19.86 12.46
N SER A 33 -9.03 19.02 12.48
CA SER A 33 -8.13 18.84 13.62
C SER A 33 -6.72 19.21 13.18
N SER A 34 -6.01 19.92 14.05
CA SER A 34 -4.58 20.16 13.86
C SER A 34 -3.73 19.00 14.40
N ASP A 35 -4.34 17.85 14.73
CA ASP A 35 -3.62 16.70 15.27
C ASP A 35 -2.52 16.26 14.28
N PRO A 36 -1.23 16.46 14.64
CA PRO A 36 -0.14 16.14 13.75
C PRO A 36 0.00 14.65 13.48
N LEU A 37 -0.67 13.80 14.26
CA LEU A 37 -0.58 12.34 14.19
C LEU A 37 -1.71 11.70 13.38
N ALA A 38 -2.57 12.51 12.75
CA ALA A 38 -3.70 12.02 11.97
C ALA A 38 -3.27 11.57 10.55
N GLN A 39 -2.94 10.28 10.41
CA GLN A 39 -2.29 9.75 9.19
C GLN A 39 -3.17 8.87 8.32
N ILE A 40 -4.03 8.06 8.95
CA ILE A 40 -5.06 7.30 8.25
C ILE A 40 -6.38 7.45 8.98
N LEU A 41 -7.43 7.78 8.25
CA LEU A 41 -8.80 7.72 8.73
C LEU A 41 -9.41 6.38 8.38
N TRP A 42 -9.95 5.65 9.36
CA TRP A 42 -10.66 4.37 9.16
C TRP A 42 -12.15 4.56 9.34
N MET A 43 -12.92 4.24 8.31
CA MET A 43 -14.37 4.39 8.23
C MET A 43 -15.01 3.01 8.02
N GLY A 44 -15.68 2.51 9.04
CA GLY A 44 -16.35 1.20 9.00
C GLY A 44 -16.47 0.57 10.38
N THR A 45 -16.62 -0.75 10.41
CA THR A 45 -16.87 -1.55 11.62
C THR A 45 -15.68 -2.40 12.04
N HIS A 46 -14.46 -1.98 11.69
CA HIS A 46 -13.27 -2.79 11.99
C HIS A 46 -13.03 -2.84 13.50
N PRO A 47 -12.75 -4.00 14.13
CA PRO A 47 -12.65 -4.12 15.60
C PRO A 47 -11.66 -3.15 16.28
N ARG A 48 -10.55 -2.82 15.61
CA ARG A 48 -9.55 -1.84 16.09
C ARG A 48 -9.91 -0.36 15.84
N GLY A 49 -11.06 -0.08 15.25
CA GLY A 49 -11.44 1.26 14.81
C GLY A 49 -12.89 1.33 14.36
N ASP A 50 -13.80 0.78 15.16
CA ASP A 50 -15.24 0.82 14.88
C ASP A 50 -15.73 2.27 15.01
N ALA A 51 -16.35 2.78 13.95
CA ALA A 51 -16.77 4.17 13.89
C ALA A 51 -17.85 4.45 14.94
N LYS A 52 -17.71 5.55 15.67
CA LYS A 52 -18.69 5.97 16.68
C LYS A 52 -19.83 6.73 16.03
N ILE A 53 -21.04 6.52 16.51
CA ILE A 53 -22.22 7.26 16.06
C ILE A 53 -22.32 8.56 16.85
N LEU A 54 -22.44 9.70 16.15
CA LEU A 54 -22.58 11.04 16.75
C LEU A 54 -24.04 11.53 16.74
N ASP A 55 -24.98 10.63 16.99
CA ASP A 55 -26.42 10.92 17.00
C ASP A 55 -27.07 10.34 18.27
N ASN A 56 -27.45 11.23 19.19
CA ASN A 56 -28.04 10.86 20.48
C ASN A 56 -29.42 10.17 20.36
N ARG A 57 -30.04 10.19 19.17
CA ARG A 57 -31.29 9.48 18.89
C ARG A 57 -31.06 7.98 18.63
N ILE A 58 -29.81 7.56 18.47
CA ILE A 58 -29.41 6.17 18.25
C ILE A 58 -28.82 5.64 19.56
N SER A 59 -29.37 4.53 20.05
CA SER A 59 -28.94 3.92 21.32
C SER A 59 -27.55 3.28 21.22
N GLN A 60 -27.17 2.79 20.05
CA GLN A 60 -25.88 2.15 19.81
C GLN A 60 -24.76 3.19 19.74
N LYS A 61 -23.62 2.86 20.36
CA LYS A 61 -22.46 3.77 20.41
C LYS A 61 -21.60 3.69 19.16
N THR A 62 -21.64 2.56 18.46
CA THR A 62 -20.76 2.25 17.33
C THR A 62 -21.54 1.76 16.12
N LEU A 63 -20.94 1.91 14.94
CA LEU A 63 -21.52 1.46 13.68
C LEU A 63 -21.67 -0.07 13.66
N GLY A 64 -20.70 -0.82 14.19
CA GLY A 64 -20.79 -2.28 14.30
C GLY A 64 -21.99 -2.75 15.11
N GLN A 65 -22.21 -2.14 16.29
CA GLN A 65 -23.40 -2.42 17.11
C GLN A 65 -24.69 -2.11 16.37
N TRP A 66 -24.75 -0.95 15.69
CA TRP A 66 -25.94 -0.56 14.95
C TRP A 66 -26.24 -1.52 13.79
N ILE A 67 -25.22 -1.92 13.02
CA ILE A 67 -25.39 -2.87 11.91
C ILE A 67 -25.85 -4.25 12.41
N ALA A 68 -25.33 -4.72 13.55
CA ALA A 68 -25.73 -6.00 14.13
C ALA A 68 -27.23 -6.07 14.43
N GLU A 69 -27.85 -4.96 14.85
CA GLU A 69 -29.29 -4.85 15.11
C GLU A 69 -30.10 -4.43 13.87
N ASN A 70 -29.44 -3.97 12.81
CA ASN A 70 -30.08 -3.42 11.61
C ASN A 70 -29.50 -4.05 10.33
N GLN A 71 -29.30 -5.37 10.30
CA GLN A 71 -28.61 -6.06 9.20
C GLN A 71 -29.25 -5.85 7.82
N ASP A 72 -30.56 -5.57 7.78
CA ASP A 72 -31.27 -5.30 6.52
C ASP A 72 -30.77 -4.01 5.84
N SER A 73 -30.09 -3.12 6.57
CA SER A 73 -29.43 -1.92 6.03
C SER A 73 -28.28 -2.25 5.07
N LEU A 74 -27.70 -3.45 5.14
CA LEU A 74 -26.66 -3.92 4.23
C LEU A 74 -27.22 -4.34 2.85
N GLY A 75 -28.53 -4.61 2.78
CA GLY A 75 -29.16 -5.30 1.67
C GLY A 75 -28.94 -6.81 1.72
N SER A 76 -29.91 -7.58 1.20
CA SER A 76 -29.95 -9.05 1.28
C SER A 76 -28.68 -9.72 0.75
N LYS A 77 -28.21 -9.30 -0.43
CA LYS A 77 -27.00 -9.87 -1.05
C LYS A 77 -25.76 -9.77 -0.15
N VAL A 78 -25.52 -8.61 0.45
CA VAL A 78 -24.35 -8.39 1.33
C VAL A 78 -24.54 -9.16 2.63
N LYS A 79 -25.74 -9.11 3.22
CA LYS A 79 -26.09 -9.83 4.44
C LYS A 79 -25.82 -11.33 4.30
N ASP A 80 -26.31 -11.95 3.21
CA ASP A 80 -26.18 -13.40 2.99
C ASP A 80 -24.73 -13.80 2.67
N THR A 81 -24.01 -12.97 1.90
CA THR A 81 -22.63 -13.28 1.46
C THR A 81 -21.60 -13.08 2.57
N PHE A 82 -21.80 -12.09 3.45
CA PHE A 82 -20.81 -11.67 4.46
C PHE A 82 -21.32 -11.83 5.89
N ASN A 83 -22.30 -12.71 6.09
CA ASN A 83 -22.84 -13.10 7.39
C ASN A 83 -23.31 -11.89 8.23
N GLY A 84 -23.98 -10.93 7.58
CA GLY A 84 -24.49 -9.72 8.23
C GLY A 84 -23.41 -8.72 8.65
N ASN A 85 -22.18 -8.84 8.14
CA ASN A 85 -21.09 -7.89 8.40
C ASN A 85 -20.89 -6.92 7.25
N LEU A 86 -20.41 -5.72 7.56
CA LEU A 86 -19.94 -4.77 6.55
C LEU A 86 -18.64 -5.29 5.92
N PRO A 87 -18.60 -5.58 4.61
CA PRO A 87 -17.46 -6.27 3.98
C PRO A 87 -16.32 -5.34 3.55
N LEU A 88 -16.38 -4.06 3.94
CA LEU A 88 -15.43 -3.05 3.51
C LEU A 88 -14.97 -2.20 4.68
N LEU A 89 -13.71 -1.79 4.61
CA LEU A 89 -13.12 -0.77 5.47
C LEU A 89 -12.63 0.35 4.57
N PHE A 90 -13.36 1.46 4.57
CA PHE A 90 -12.97 2.62 3.78
C PHE A 90 -11.88 3.40 4.52
N LYS A 91 -10.89 3.90 3.79
CA LYS A 91 -9.74 4.61 4.37
C LYS A 91 -9.38 5.84 3.57
N VAL A 92 -9.00 6.90 4.27
CA VAL A 92 -8.27 8.04 3.69
C VAL A 92 -6.84 7.94 4.18
N LEU A 93 -5.88 7.88 3.25
CA LEU A 93 -4.46 7.80 3.54
C LEU A 93 -3.80 9.13 3.16
N SER A 94 -3.03 9.69 4.08
CA SER A 94 -2.25 10.90 3.86
C SER A 94 -0.76 10.55 3.90
N VAL A 95 -0.17 10.25 2.74
CA VAL A 95 1.15 9.63 2.63
C VAL A 95 2.26 10.67 2.38
N GLU A 96 3.31 10.67 3.21
CA GLU A 96 4.52 11.50 3.02
C GLU A 96 5.68 10.65 2.48
N THR A 97 5.88 9.45 3.04
CA THR A 97 6.96 8.54 2.66
C THR A 97 6.41 7.27 2.03
N ALA A 98 7.14 6.70 1.08
CA ALA A 98 6.73 5.46 0.41
C ALA A 98 6.40 4.33 1.40
N LEU A 99 5.31 3.63 1.14
CA LEU A 99 4.89 2.46 1.91
C LEU A 99 5.70 1.22 1.51
N SER A 100 5.65 0.18 2.34
CA SER A 100 6.26 -1.11 1.98
C SER A 100 5.62 -1.69 0.71
N ILE A 101 6.43 -2.39 -0.08
CA ILE A 101 5.92 -3.25 -1.16
C ILE A 101 5.09 -4.36 -0.51
N GLN A 102 3.85 -4.53 -0.97
CA GLN A 102 2.90 -5.47 -0.39
C GLN A 102 2.29 -6.32 -1.50
N ALA A 103 2.04 -7.57 -1.18
CA ALA A 103 1.19 -8.46 -1.96
C ALA A 103 0.21 -9.12 -1.00
N HIS A 104 -1.07 -9.17 -1.38
CA HIS A 104 -2.11 -9.82 -0.59
C HIS A 104 -2.37 -11.23 -1.12
N PRO A 105 -2.44 -12.24 -0.24
CA PRO A 105 -2.77 -13.60 -0.68
C PRO A 105 -4.19 -13.65 -1.24
N ASN A 106 -4.42 -14.61 -2.16
CA ASN A 106 -5.79 -14.98 -2.52
C ASN A 106 -6.48 -15.68 -1.34
N LYS A 107 -7.78 -15.99 -1.47
CA LYS A 107 -8.59 -16.54 -0.36
C LYS A 107 -8.03 -17.85 0.19
N GLU A 108 -7.72 -18.80 -0.69
CA GLU A 108 -7.17 -20.11 -0.34
C GLU A 108 -5.83 -19.99 0.40
N LEU A 109 -4.93 -19.12 -0.08
CA LEU A 109 -3.64 -18.91 0.56
C LEU A 109 -3.78 -18.17 1.89
N ALA A 110 -4.71 -17.22 2.02
CA ALA A 110 -4.97 -16.52 3.26
C ALA A 110 -5.42 -17.47 4.37
N GLU A 111 -6.33 -18.40 4.06
CA GLU A 111 -6.79 -19.44 4.99
C GLU A 111 -5.63 -20.32 5.47
N LYS A 112 -4.79 -20.79 4.54
CA LYS A 112 -3.61 -21.58 4.88
C LYS A 112 -2.61 -20.82 5.76
N LEU A 113 -2.33 -19.57 5.42
CA LEU A 113 -1.37 -18.74 6.16
C LEU A 113 -1.88 -18.36 7.55
N HIS A 114 -3.18 -18.08 7.70
CA HIS A 114 -3.81 -17.84 8.99
C HIS A 114 -3.68 -19.04 9.93
N LEU A 115 -3.91 -20.26 9.41
CA LEU A 115 -3.75 -21.50 10.18
C LEU A 115 -2.30 -21.76 10.59
N GLN A 116 -1.34 -21.46 9.71
CA GLN A 116 0.09 -21.75 9.95
C GLN A 116 0.78 -20.72 10.83
N ALA A 117 0.41 -19.44 10.72
CA ALA A 117 1.07 -18.33 11.40
C ALA A 117 0.08 -17.19 11.74
N PRO A 118 -0.89 -17.43 12.65
CA PRO A 118 -1.96 -16.48 12.97
C PRO A 118 -1.46 -15.13 13.52
N GLN A 119 -0.26 -15.11 14.10
CA GLN A 119 0.39 -13.88 14.57
C GLN A 119 0.82 -12.94 13.43
N HIS A 120 1.10 -13.50 12.23
CA HIS A 120 1.48 -12.74 11.04
C HIS A 120 0.30 -12.52 10.09
N TYR A 121 -0.63 -13.46 10.08
CA TYR A 121 -1.85 -13.43 9.27
C TYR A 121 -3.04 -13.47 10.21
N PRO A 122 -3.53 -12.31 10.69
CA PRO A 122 -4.53 -12.25 11.75
C PRO A 122 -5.93 -12.70 11.33
N ASP A 123 -6.17 -12.87 10.03
CA ASP A 123 -7.43 -13.33 9.47
C ASP A 123 -7.21 -14.18 8.20
N ALA A 124 -8.26 -14.91 7.83
CA ALA A 124 -8.28 -15.83 6.70
C ALA A 124 -8.85 -15.21 5.41
N ASN A 125 -8.87 -13.87 5.28
CA ASN A 125 -9.49 -13.21 4.13
C ASN A 125 -8.46 -12.76 3.09
N HIS A 126 -8.89 -12.77 1.82
CA HIS A 126 -8.21 -11.99 0.81
C HIS A 126 -8.40 -10.49 1.09
N LYS A 127 -7.53 -9.65 0.53
CA LYS A 127 -7.61 -8.20 0.70
C LYS A 127 -7.44 -7.49 -0.64
N PRO A 128 -8.48 -7.51 -1.50
CA PRO A 128 -8.46 -6.74 -2.73
C PRO A 128 -8.45 -5.26 -2.38
N GLU A 129 -7.43 -4.55 -2.87
CA GLU A 129 -7.31 -3.10 -2.75
C GLU A 129 -7.39 -2.48 -4.15
N MET A 130 -7.98 -1.29 -4.24
CA MET A 130 -8.05 -0.56 -5.49
C MET A 130 -6.77 0.28 -5.64
N GLY A 131 -5.77 -0.30 -6.30
CA GLY A 131 -4.47 0.31 -6.57
C GLY A 131 -3.61 -0.65 -7.35
N LEU A 132 -3.39 -0.38 -8.64
CA LEU A 132 -2.67 -1.28 -9.54
C LEU A 132 -1.20 -0.88 -9.60
N CYS A 133 -0.34 -1.68 -8.98
CA CYS A 133 1.09 -1.67 -9.24
C CYS A 133 1.58 -3.11 -9.37
N GLY A 134 1.72 -3.55 -10.62
CA GLY A 134 2.30 -4.83 -10.98
C GLY A 134 3.75 -4.69 -11.41
N PHE A 135 4.35 -5.83 -11.78
CA PHE A 135 5.62 -5.82 -12.49
C PHE A 135 5.50 -5.06 -13.82
N ARG A 136 6.60 -4.43 -14.24
CA ARG A 136 6.75 -3.88 -15.59
C ARG A 136 6.61 -4.98 -16.64
N PRO A 137 6.29 -4.62 -17.90
CA PRO A 137 6.44 -5.53 -19.04
C PRO A 137 7.83 -6.16 -19.02
N VAL A 138 7.92 -7.45 -19.35
CA VAL A 138 9.18 -8.17 -19.13
C VAL A 138 10.29 -7.68 -20.05
N GLU A 139 9.93 -7.12 -21.21
CA GLU A 139 10.84 -6.47 -22.16
C GLU A 139 11.52 -5.24 -21.54
N GLU A 140 10.79 -4.46 -20.73
CA GLU A 140 11.37 -3.36 -19.96
C GLU A 140 12.33 -3.90 -18.90
N ILE A 141 11.93 -4.94 -18.17
CA ILE A 141 12.77 -5.55 -17.12
C ILE A 141 14.08 -6.07 -17.71
N VAL A 142 14.03 -6.77 -18.85
CA VAL A 142 15.22 -7.23 -19.58
C VAL A 142 16.07 -6.04 -20.05
N THR A 143 15.46 -4.95 -20.49
CA THR A 143 16.18 -3.73 -20.86
C THR A 143 16.90 -3.10 -19.66
N PHE A 144 16.25 -3.04 -18.49
CA PHE A 144 16.87 -2.59 -17.26
C PHE A 144 18.00 -3.51 -16.80
N LEU A 145 17.81 -4.82 -16.86
CA LEU A 145 18.87 -5.79 -16.60
C LEU A 145 20.09 -5.52 -17.47
N LYS A 146 19.92 -5.21 -18.76
CA LYS A 146 21.05 -4.93 -19.66
C LYS A 146 21.70 -3.56 -19.43
N LYS A 147 20.92 -2.53 -19.07
CA LYS A 147 21.38 -1.14 -18.99
C LYS A 147 21.82 -0.70 -17.59
N VAL A 148 21.48 -1.47 -16.54
CA VAL A 148 21.76 -1.13 -15.14
C VAL A 148 22.75 -2.15 -14.53
N PRO A 149 24.07 -1.94 -14.66
CA PRO A 149 25.11 -2.79 -14.09
C PRO A 149 24.90 -3.20 -12.63
N GLU A 150 24.47 -2.28 -11.76
CA GLU A 150 24.21 -2.53 -10.34
C GLU A 150 23.09 -3.54 -10.14
N PHE A 151 22.15 -3.59 -11.08
CA PHE A 151 21.07 -4.56 -11.07
C PHE A 151 21.55 -5.96 -11.49
N GLN A 152 22.42 -6.04 -12.50
CA GLN A 152 23.03 -7.31 -12.92
C GLN A 152 23.76 -7.99 -11.79
N VAL A 153 24.52 -7.22 -11.00
CA VAL A 153 25.27 -7.73 -9.83
C VAL A 153 24.37 -8.44 -8.82
N LEU A 154 23.13 -7.98 -8.66
CA LEU A 154 22.17 -8.57 -7.72
C LEU A 154 21.42 -9.78 -8.27
N ILE A 155 21.27 -9.87 -9.58
CA ILE A 155 20.43 -10.88 -10.24
C ILE A 155 21.24 -12.15 -10.56
N ARG A 156 22.56 -12.01 -10.77
CA ARG A 156 23.58 -13.07 -10.93
C ARG A 156 23.32 -14.14 -12.01
N ASP A 157 22.23 -14.09 -12.76
CA ASP A 157 21.83 -15.15 -13.69
C ASP A 157 21.19 -14.61 -14.99
N ASP A 158 21.61 -15.15 -16.14
CA ASP A 158 21.21 -14.78 -17.51
C ASP A 158 19.97 -15.58 -18.02
N ALA A 159 19.18 -16.15 -17.10
CA ALA A 159 18.13 -17.10 -17.46
C ALA A 159 16.87 -16.44 -18.07
N ALA A 160 16.07 -17.24 -18.79
CA ALA A 160 14.96 -16.81 -19.65
C ALA A 160 13.75 -16.16 -18.91
N VAL A 161 13.16 -15.19 -19.62
CA VAL A 161 12.28 -14.07 -19.25
C VAL A 161 11.20 -14.30 -18.15
N ALA A 162 10.42 -15.38 -18.16
CA ALA A 162 9.32 -15.57 -17.21
C ALA A 162 9.71 -16.34 -15.92
N SER A 163 10.45 -17.45 -16.05
CA SER A 163 11.08 -18.12 -14.90
C SER A 163 12.15 -17.22 -14.26
N ALA A 164 12.78 -16.38 -15.07
CA ALA A 164 13.71 -15.36 -14.62
C ALA A 164 13.03 -14.36 -13.69
N LEU A 165 11.84 -13.82 -13.99
CA LEU A 165 11.26 -12.79 -13.12
C LEU A 165 11.11 -13.26 -11.67
N LYS A 166 10.58 -14.47 -11.44
CA LYS A 166 10.49 -15.06 -10.10
C LYS A 166 11.87 -15.30 -9.50
N SER A 167 12.81 -15.81 -10.29
CA SER A 167 14.20 -16.06 -9.87
C SER A 167 14.92 -14.76 -9.49
N CYS A 168 14.93 -13.78 -10.38
CA CYS A 168 15.38 -12.40 -10.23
C CYS A 168 14.84 -11.76 -8.96
N PHE A 169 13.52 -11.72 -8.80
CA PHE A 169 12.88 -11.16 -7.62
C PHE A 169 13.31 -11.93 -6.37
N SER A 170 13.34 -13.25 -6.41
CA SER A 170 13.76 -14.08 -5.27
C SER A 170 15.22 -13.85 -4.87
N HIS A 171 16.14 -13.76 -5.84
CA HIS A 171 17.56 -13.49 -5.60
C HIS A 171 17.76 -12.09 -5.02
N LEU A 172 17.09 -11.09 -5.59
CA LEU A 172 17.14 -9.73 -5.08
C LEU A 172 16.64 -9.64 -3.64
N MET A 173 15.48 -10.25 -3.34
CA MET A 173 14.88 -10.22 -2.00
C MET A 173 15.66 -11.05 -0.97
N LYS A 174 16.45 -12.03 -1.40
CA LYS A 174 17.33 -12.87 -0.54
C LYS A 174 18.77 -12.36 -0.47
N SER A 175 19.14 -11.36 -1.26
CA SER A 175 20.49 -10.81 -1.28
C SER A 175 20.84 -10.17 0.06
N GLU A 176 22.13 -10.24 0.43
CA GLU A 176 22.60 -9.61 1.65
C GLU A 176 22.33 -8.10 1.63
N LYS A 177 21.78 -7.58 2.73
CA LYS A 177 21.43 -6.16 2.85
C LYS A 177 22.60 -5.24 2.53
N LYS A 178 23.83 -5.62 2.91
CA LYS A 178 25.05 -4.84 2.64
C LYS A 178 25.28 -4.69 1.13
N VAL A 179 25.16 -5.78 0.38
CA VAL A 179 25.33 -5.78 -1.08
C VAL A 179 24.25 -4.93 -1.75
N VAL A 180 22.99 -5.06 -1.33
CA VAL A 180 21.89 -4.25 -1.88
C VAL A 180 22.12 -2.76 -1.62
N VAL A 181 22.54 -2.39 -0.42
CA VAL A 181 22.84 -0.99 -0.07
C VAL A 181 24.00 -0.44 -0.90
N GLU A 182 25.06 -1.23 -1.08
CA GLU A 182 26.21 -0.85 -1.89
C GLU A 182 25.81 -0.61 -3.35
N GLN A 183 25.10 -1.56 -3.96
CA GLN A 183 24.62 -1.45 -5.34
C GLN A 183 23.64 -0.28 -5.51
N LEU A 184 22.75 -0.05 -4.54
CA LEU A 184 21.86 1.11 -4.57
C LEU A 184 22.64 2.43 -4.51
N ASN A 185 23.64 2.55 -3.64
CA ASN A 185 24.43 3.76 -3.53
C ASN A 185 25.20 4.07 -4.83
N LEU A 186 25.73 3.04 -5.49
CA LEU A 186 26.35 3.17 -6.81
C LEU A 186 25.34 3.65 -7.86
N LEU A 187 24.15 3.06 -7.87
CA LEU A 187 23.07 3.44 -8.79
C LEU A 187 22.64 4.89 -8.58
N VAL A 188 22.42 5.30 -7.33
CA VAL A 188 22.07 6.69 -6.95
C VAL A 188 23.16 7.64 -7.44
N LYS A 189 24.43 7.33 -7.15
CA LYS A 189 25.57 8.15 -7.57
C LYS A 189 25.60 8.31 -9.09
N ARG A 190 25.41 7.22 -9.85
CA ARG A 190 25.41 7.26 -11.32
C ARG A 190 24.26 8.10 -11.86
N ILE A 191 23.05 7.90 -11.34
CA ILE A 191 21.86 8.65 -11.78
C ILE A 191 22.03 10.15 -11.45
N SER A 192 22.52 10.49 -10.26
CA SER A 192 22.78 11.88 -9.88
C SER A 192 23.81 12.55 -10.80
N GLN A 193 24.87 11.84 -11.18
CA GLN A 193 25.86 12.34 -12.13
C GLN A 193 25.28 12.54 -13.53
N GLN A 194 24.45 11.61 -14.01
CA GLN A 194 23.77 11.73 -15.31
C GLN A 194 22.78 12.90 -15.35
N ALA A 195 22.02 13.11 -14.27
CA ALA A 195 21.07 14.22 -14.15
C ALA A 195 21.76 15.60 -14.19
N LEU A 196 22.95 15.71 -13.58
CA LEU A 196 23.77 16.92 -13.65
C LEU A 196 24.30 17.21 -15.06
N LEU A 197 24.51 16.18 -15.88
CA LEU A 197 25.07 16.30 -17.22
C LEU A 197 24.01 16.61 -18.30
N TRP A 198 22.77 16.13 -18.14
CA TRP A 198 21.78 16.16 -19.23
C TRP A 198 20.65 17.19 -19.05
N GLY A 199 20.61 17.93 -17.93
CA GLY A 199 19.47 18.78 -17.63
C GLY A 199 18.18 17.96 -17.42
N ASN A 200 17.16 18.57 -16.82
CA ASN A 200 15.95 17.87 -16.36
C ASN A 200 15.07 17.22 -17.46
N GLU A 201 15.47 17.22 -18.73
CA GLU A 201 14.54 16.90 -19.82
C GLU A 201 14.35 15.41 -20.07
N HIS A 202 15.26 14.52 -19.70
CA HIS A 202 15.00 13.09 -19.76
C HIS A 202 15.77 12.34 -18.67
N SER A 203 15.07 11.89 -17.63
CA SER A 203 15.61 10.78 -16.82
C SER A 203 15.82 9.62 -17.79
N ALA A 204 17.05 9.11 -17.92
CA ALA A 204 17.44 8.06 -18.88
C ALA A 204 16.63 6.75 -18.76
N PHE A 205 15.72 6.69 -17.79
CA PHE A 205 14.94 5.52 -17.39
C PHE A 205 13.44 5.82 -17.23
N GLY A 206 12.96 7.03 -17.53
CA GLY A 206 11.54 7.40 -17.38
C GLY A 206 11.03 7.35 -15.94
N VAL A 207 11.92 7.25 -14.95
CA VAL A 207 11.58 7.24 -13.54
C VAL A 207 11.98 8.60 -12.95
N PRO A 208 11.05 9.36 -12.35
CA PRO A 208 11.41 10.54 -11.59
C PRO A 208 12.45 10.11 -10.57
N VAL A 209 13.65 10.72 -10.55
CA VAL A 209 14.64 10.47 -9.50
C VAL A 209 13.93 10.77 -8.19
N PRO A 210 13.50 9.76 -7.40
CA PRO A 210 12.76 10.08 -6.20
C PRO A 210 13.71 10.87 -5.29
N LYS A 211 13.18 11.54 -4.26
CA LYS A 211 14.02 11.86 -3.10
C LYS A 211 14.52 10.53 -2.52
N MET A 212 15.58 9.95 -3.09
CA MET A 212 16.14 8.60 -2.86
C MET A 212 16.74 8.43 -1.45
N GLY A 213 16.42 9.33 -0.52
CA GLY A 213 16.96 9.40 0.83
C GLY A 213 16.05 8.82 1.92
N GLN A 214 14.95 8.12 1.63
CA GLN A 214 14.02 7.67 2.68
C GLN A 214 14.06 6.16 2.98
N LYS A 215 14.50 5.90 4.22
CA LYS A 215 14.21 4.82 5.19
C LYS A 215 14.30 3.32 4.81
N CYS A 216 14.31 2.90 3.54
CA CYS A 216 14.53 1.46 3.21
C CYS A 216 15.25 1.22 1.86
N PRO A 217 16.60 1.14 1.86
CA PRO A 217 17.39 0.80 0.66
C PRO A 217 16.98 -0.50 -0.03
N SER A 218 16.70 -1.54 0.74
CA SER A 218 16.30 -2.86 0.21
C SER A 218 14.92 -2.86 -0.45
N CYS A 219 14.06 -1.90 -0.12
CA CYS A 219 12.74 -1.74 -0.72
C CYS A 219 12.80 -0.94 -2.03
N MET A 220 13.77 -0.01 -2.14
CA MET A 220 13.84 0.94 -3.25
C MET A 220 14.29 0.31 -4.57
N MET A 221 15.26 -0.60 -4.53
CA MET A 221 15.84 -1.16 -5.75
C MET A 221 14.84 -2.04 -6.55
N PRO A 222 14.07 -2.95 -5.93
CA PRO A 222 12.97 -3.63 -6.62
C PRO A 222 11.92 -2.63 -7.15
N GLN A 223 11.53 -1.64 -6.35
CA GLN A 223 10.51 -0.66 -6.74
C GLN A 223 10.89 0.10 -8.00
N PHE A 224 12.17 0.45 -8.15
CA PHE A 224 12.68 1.18 -9.31
C PHE A 224 12.73 0.35 -10.60
N LEU A 225 13.21 -0.89 -10.48
CA LEU A 225 13.64 -1.68 -11.65
C LEU A 225 12.62 -2.73 -12.07
N LEU A 226 11.75 -3.18 -11.16
CA LEU A 226 10.82 -4.28 -11.41
C LEU A 226 9.37 -3.83 -11.46
N TYR A 227 8.98 -2.77 -10.77
CA TYR A 227 7.59 -2.31 -10.68
C TYR A 227 7.30 -1.11 -11.57
N SER A 228 6.09 -1.07 -12.10
CA SER A 228 5.59 0.05 -12.90
C SER A 228 5.30 1.27 -12.03
N TYR A 229 5.45 2.47 -12.59
CA TYR A 229 5.14 3.73 -11.92
C TYR A 229 3.90 4.36 -12.56
N PHE A 230 2.94 4.76 -11.74
CA PHE A 230 1.73 5.43 -12.19
C PHE A 230 1.48 6.68 -11.35
N THR A 231 1.02 7.74 -12.00
CA THR A 231 0.49 8.94 -11.33
C THR A 231 -1.00 9.00 -11.58
N VAL A 232 -1.77 9.11 -10.50
CA VAL A 232 -3.21 9.37 -10.57
C VAL A 232 -3.41 10.87 -10.43
N SER A 233 -3.93 11.52 -11.45
CA SER A 233 -4.29 12.94 -11.44
C SER A 233 -5.73 13.12 -10.99
N TRP A 234 -5.97 14.09 -10.11
CA TRP A 234 -7.30 14.61 -9.86
C TRP A 234 -7.69 15.49 -11.06
N GLY A 235 -8.88 15.27 -11.62
CA GLY A 235 -9.44 16.07 -12.71
C GLY A 235 -9.94 17.43 -12.25
#